data_AF-A0A975Q3U6-F1
#
_entry.id   AF-A0A975Q3U6-F1
#
_cell.length_a   1.000
_cell.length_b   1.000
_cell.length_c   1.000
_cell.angle_alpha   90.00
_cell.angle_beta   90.00
_cell.angle_gamma   90.00
#
_symmetry.space_group_name_H-M   'P 1'
#
loop_
_entity.id
_entity.type
_entity.pdbx_description
1 polymer ?
#
loop_
_entity_poly.entity_id
_entity_poly.type
_entity_poly.pdbx_seq_one_letter_code
_entity_poly.pdbx_strand_id
1 'polypeptide(L)' 'MMTQEELSGLIGTVLSRAPQWVRHDLSSSDPSLRSRAEETLAAMIAAGISADLAVDHAD' A
#
# COMPACT_ATOMS: atom_id res chain seq x y z
N MET A 1 -19.83 2.22 -1.12
CA MET A 1 -19.08 1.98 0.14
C MET A 1 -18.36 0.65 -0.02
N MET A 2 -17.04 0.65 0.09
CA MET A 2 -16.21 -0.53 -0.08
C MET A 2 -16.45 -1.57 1.02
N THR A 3 -16.57 -2.84 0.62
CA THR A 3 -16.62 -3.99 1.53
C THR A 3 -15.23 -4.33 2.07
N GLN A 4 -15.17 -5.11 3.15
CA GLN A 4 -13.90 -5.56 3.71
C GLN A 4 -13.12 -6.48 2.74
N GLU A 5 -13.83 -7.28 1.94
CA GLU A 5 -13.21 -8.16 0.93
C GLU A 5 -12.57 -7.34 -0.18
N GLU A 6 -13.27 -6.33 -0.71
CA GLU A 6 -12.73 -5.40 -1.70
C GLU A 6 -11.51 -4.65 -1.15
N LEU A 7 -11.58 -4.14 0.09
CA LEU A 7 -10.45 -3.46 0.74
C LEU A 7 -9.22 -4.37 0.85
N SER A 8 -9.43 -5.61 1.27
CA SER A 8 -8.35 -6.58 1.39
C SER A 8 -7.74 -6.91 0.03
N GLY A 9 -8.57 -7.03 -1.02
CA GLY A 9 -8.12 -7.24 -2.40
C GLY A 9 -7.30 -6.08 -2.96
N LEU A 10 -7.71 -4.84 -2.67
CA LEU A 10 -6.97 -3.63 -3.03
C LEU A 10 -5.60 -3.60 -2.35
N ILE A 11 -5.56 -3.83 -1.03
CA ILE A 11 -4.30 -3.88 -0.27
C ILE A 11 -3.39 -4.98 -0.82
N GLY A 12 -3.93 -6.18 -1.09
CA GLY A 12 -3.18 -7.28 -1.71
C GLY A 12 -2.58 -6.89 -3.06
N THR A 13 -3.32 -6.15 -3.88
CA THR A 13 -2.84 -5.63 -5.16
C THR A 13 -1.69 -4.64 -4.96
N VAL A 14 -1.81 -3.70 -4.01
CA VAL A 14 -0.73 -2.76 -3.67
C VAL A 14 0.52 -3.49 -3.20
N LEU A 15 0.37 -4.48 -2.30
CA LEU A 15 1.47 -5.29 -1.79
C LEU A 15 2.18 -6.09 -2.89
N SER A 16 1.43 -6.61 -3.86
CA SER A 16 1.99 -7.33 -5.00
C SER A 16 2.91 -6.44 -5.86
N ARG A 17 2.60 -5.14 -5.92
CA ARG A 17 3.34 -4.11 -6.67
C ARG A 17 4.43 -3.41 -5.85
N ALA A 18 4.55 -3.72 -4.55
CA ALA A 18 5.58 -3.13 -3.70
C ALA A 18 6.98 -3.36 -4.28
N PRO A 19 7.81 -2.30 -4.42
CA PRO A 19 9.17 -2.44 -4.93
C PRO A 19 10.02 -3.40 -4.10
N GLN A 20 10.98 -4.08 -4.73
CA GLN A 20 11.86 -5.01 -4.03
C GLN A 20 12.63 -4.35 -2.88
N TRP A 21 13.06 -3.10 -3.04
CA TRP A 21 13.77 -2.36 -1.98
C TRP A 21 12.89 -2.12 -0.76
N VAL A 22 11.57 -1.89 -0.92
CA VAL A 22 10.64 -1.74 0.21
C VAL A 22 10.54 -3.05 0.97
N ARG A 23 10.41 -4.17 0.27
CA ARG A 23 10.37 -5.51 0.89
C ARG A 23 11.66 -5.84 1.65
N HIS A 24 12.80 -5.47 1.07
CA HIS A 24 14.10 -5.64 1.72
C HIS A 24 14.21 -4.78 2.99
N ASP A 25 13.92 -3.49 2.88
CA ASP A 25 14.06 -2.54 3.99
C ASP A 25 13.08 -2.84 5.14
N LEU A 26 11.86 -3.34 4.85
CA LEU A 26 10.92 -3.83 5.87
C LEU A 26 11.49 -4.98 6.72
N SER A 27 12.35 -5.82 6.14
CA SER A 27 13.00 -6.93 6.85
C SER A 27 14.30 -6.51 7.57
N SER A 28 14.72 -5.26 7.44
CA SER A 28 15.98 -4.77 7.98
C SER A 28 15.97 -4.75 9.51
N SER A 29 17.11 -5.02 10.13
CA SER A 29 17.30 -4.80 11.57
C SER A 29 17.51 -3.32 11.92
N ASP A 30 17.86 -2.49 10.94
CA ASP A 30 17.99 -1.04 11.08
C ASP A 30 16.60 -0.38 11.17
N PRO A 31 16.26 0.27 12.31
CA PRO A 31 14.97 0.94 12.47
C PRO A 31 14.71 2.06 11.47
N SER A 32 15.75 2.77 11.02
CA SER A 32 15.61 3.87 10.07
C SER A 32 15.25 3.36 8.68
N LEU A 33 15.85 2.23 8.25
CA LEU A 33 15.48 1.58 6.99
C LEU A 33 14.04 1.04 7.04
N ARG A 34 13.65 0.39 8.15
CA ARG A 34 12.27 -0.09 8.32
C ARG A 34 11.26 1.06 8.27
N SER A 35 11.47 2.14 9.03
CA SER A 35 10.56 3.30 9.07
C SER A 35 10.31 3.87 7.67
N ARG A 36 11.38 4.07 6.89
CA ARG A 36 11.29 4.55 5.52
C ARG A 36 10.44 3.63 4.63
N ALA A 37 10.61 2.32 4.79
CA ALA A 37 9.87 1.33 4.02
C ALA A 37 8.39 1.28 4.41
N GLU A 38 8.08 1.38 5.71
CA GLU A 38 6.73 1.48 6.25
C GLU A 38 6.01 2.74 5.77
N GLU A 39 6.67 3.90 5.82
CA GLU A 39 6.14 5.18 5.32
C GLU A 39 5.82 5.10 3.83
N THR A 40 6.72 4.51 3.04
CA THR A 40 6.50 4.33 1.60
C THR A 40 5.34 3.38 1.34
N LEU A 41 5.27 2.25 2.05
CA LEU A 41 4.18 1.30 1.90
C LEU A 41 2.83 1.92 2.29
N ALA A 42 2.80 2.70 3.38
CA ALA A 42 1.61 3.43 3.80
C ALA A 42 1.15 4.42 2.71
N ALA A 43 2.08 5.16 2.10
CA ALA A 43 1.76 6.06 0.99
C ALA A 43 1.22 5.31 -0.24
N MET A 44 1.76 4.13 -0.56
CA MET A 44 1.26 3.29 -1.66
C MET A 44 -0.17 2.78 -1.39
N ILE A 45 -0.46 2.37 -0.16
CA ILE A 45 -1.81 1.92 0.24
C ILE A 45 -2.78 3.10 0.17
N ALA A 46 -2.41 4.25 0.72
CA ALA A 46 -3.23 5.45 0.66
C ALA A 46 -3.53 5.87 -0.78
N ALA A 47 -2.53 5.87 -1.66
CA ALA A 47 -2.71 6.18 -3.07
C ALA A 47 -3.64 5.18 -3.78
N GLY A 48 -3.53 3.88 -3.46
CA GLY A 48 -4.44 2.86 -3.98
C GLY A 48 -5.89 3.10 -3.56
N ILE A 49 -6.12 3.41 -2.28
CA ILE A 49 -7.45 3.72 -1.74
C ILE A 49 -8.01 4.99 -2.39
N SER A 50 -7.21 6.05 -2.53
CA SER A 50 -7.64 7.29 -3.18
C SER A 50 -7.99 7.09 -4.66
N ALA A 51 -7.25 6.23 -5.37
CA ALA A 51 -7.54 5.93 -6.77
C ALA A 51 -8.87 5.18 -6.94
N ASP A 52 -9.15 4.21 -6.06
CA ASP A 52 -10.42 3.47 -6.07
C ASP A 52 -11.63 4.38 -5.77
N LEU A 53 -11.52 5.23 -4.75
CA LEU A 53 -12.54 6.22 -4.41
C LEU A 53 -12.78 7.25 -5.53
N ALA A 54 -11.76 7.58 -6.33
CA ALA A 54 -11.91 8.48 -7.47
C ALA A 54 -12.63 7.82 -8.65
N VAL A 55 -12.53 6.50 -8.81
CA VAL A 55 -13.25 5.73 -9.83
C VAL A 55 -14.75 5.66 -9.49
N ASP A 56 -15.12 5.46 -8.23
CA ASP A 56 -16.52 5.35 -7.75
C ASP A 56 -17.34 6.65 -7.92
N HIS A 57 -16.69 7.79 -8.22
CA HIS A 57 -17.34 9.10 -8.43
C HIS A 57 -17.26 9.60 -9.89
N ALA A 58 -16.68 8.82 -10.79
CA ALA A 58 -16.55 9.17 -12.20
C ALA A 58 -17.65 8.57 -13.09
N ASP A 59 -18.53 7.72 -12.51
CA ASP A 59 -19.72 7.13 -13.14
C ASP A 59 -21.04 7.71 -12.57
#